data_AF-A0A1C5QMS3-F1
#
_entry.id   AF-A0A1C5QMS3-F1
#
_cell.length_a   1.000
_cell.length_b   1.000
_cell.length_c   1.000
_cell.angle_alpha   90.00
_cell.angle_beta   90.00
_cell.angle_gamma   90.00
#
_symmetry.space_group_name_H-M   'P 1'
#
loop_
_entity.id
_entity.type
_entity.pdbx_description
1 polymer ?
#
loop_
_entity_poly.entity_id
_entity_poly.type
_entity_poly.pdbx_seq_one_letter_code
_entity_poly.pdbx_strand_id
1 'polypeptide(L)'
;MNTMKKRGCQILVLFMTAGMLTGCGDGTPKLEDALKKTASYEMKTVEDPASDALGGEWTVMALARSGEEVDENYFEKYRANVEKRVKEQEGVLSENRYTEYSRAVLALKSIGKDPTDIGGYDIEKPLEDFDTVVSQGLNGAIYALMALNADNPDANKDGELEQKYLDYIVEKEKDDGGFSLDDNATNGDVDLTAMTLQCLEPYQDENDVKEVIDKGVEFLADTQDDDGGYTAYGAKSSESISQTVIALSAVGVDCNEDERFQKDGKGLYDTLMTFCQKDGSFKHILDGESDPMATDQAFCAMVAYQRYQNKKNSFFDMTDHR
;
A
#
# COMPACT_ATOMS: atom_id res chain seq x y z
N MET A 1 18.52 -74.65 -35.01
CA MET A 1 18.56 -73.72 -33.85
C MET A 1 18.91 -72.32 -34.35
N ASN A 2 17.97 -71.41 -34.17
CA ASN A 2 18.06 -69.94 -34.21
C ASN A 2 18.64 -69.22 -35.45
N THR A 3 17.71 -68.92 -36.35
CA THR A 3 17.65 -67.66 -37.09
C THR A 3 17.38 -66.49 -36.14
N MET A 4 18.27 -65.48 -36.09
CA MET A 4 17.95 -64.16 -35.52
C MET A 4 18.06 -63.09 -36.61
N LYS A 5 16.88 -62.62 -37.02
CA LYS A 5 16.65 -61.41 -37.81
C LYS A 5 17.04 -60.19 -36.97
N LYS A 6 17.99 -59.37 -37.43
CA LYS A 6 18.11 -57.97 -36.99
C LYS A 6 17.04 -57.16 -37.73
N ARG A 7 15.99 -56.78 -36.98
CA ARG A 7 14.94 -55.88 -37.43
C ARG A 7 15.48 -54.45 -37.48
N GLY A 8 15.18 -53.75 -38.57
CA GLY A 8 15.46 -52.32 -38.74
C GLY A 8 14.68 -51.50 -37.72
N CYS A 9 15.36 -50.51 -37.15
CA CYS A 9 14.77 -49.50 -36.29
C CYS A 9 14.06 -48.49 -37.18
N GLN A 10 12.73 -48.49 -37.17
CA GLN A 10 11.91 -47.45 -37.80
C GLN A 10 12.01 -46.19 -36.94
N ILE A 11 12.48 -45.09 -37.53
CA ILE A 11 12.43 -43.75 -36.95
C ILE A 11 10.97 -43.31 -36.97
N LEU A 12 10.35 -43.27 -35.79
CA LEU A 12 9.04 -42.67 -35.57
C LEU A 12 9.24 -41.15 -35.46
N VAL A 13 8.93 -40.41 -36.52
CA VAL A 13 8.88 -38.95 -36.49
C VAL A 13 7.59 -38.56 -35.77
N LEU A 14 7.69 -38.19 -34.49
CA LEU A 14 6.62 -37.50 -33.78
C LEU A 14 6.53 -36.08 -34.32
N PHE A 15 5.44 -35.79 -35.05
CA PHE A 15 4.99 -34.42 -35.27
C PHE A 15 4.53 -33.86 -33.90
N MET A 16 5.42 -33.14 -33.21
CA MET A 16 4.99 -32.19 -32.19
C MET A 16 4.29 -31.04 -32.91
N THR A 17 2.96 -31.07 -32.87
CA THR A 17 2.16 -29.86 -33.08
C THR A 17 2.59 -28.84 -32.03
N ALA A 18 3.38 -27.87 -32.46
CA ALA A 18 3.59 -26.63 -31.73
C ALA A 18 2.21 -25.99 -31.54
N GLY A 19 1.66 -26.12 -30.34
CA GLY A 19 0.56 -25.28 -29.90
C GLY A 19 1.04 -23.85 -29.99
N MET A 20 0.40 -23.06 -30.84
CA MET A 20 0.59 -21.62 -30.88
C MET A 20 0.42 -21.08 -29.47
N LEU A 21 1.51 -20.56 -28.89
CA LEU A 21 1.44 -19.58 -27.81
C LEU A 21 0.73 -18.36 -28.40
N THR A 22 -0.59 -18.35 -28.30
CA THR A 22 -1.38 -17.14 -28.48
C THR A 22 -0.99 -16.21 -27.35
N GLY A 23 -0.20 -15.18 -27.68
CA GLY A 23 0.15 -14.10 -26.77
C GLY A 23 -1.10 -13.52 -26.13
N CYS A 24 -1.14 -13.55 -24.80
CA CYS A 24 -2.09 -12.76 -24.03
C CYS A 24 -1.54 -11.33 -23.98
N GLY A 25 -2.12 -10.45 -24.81
CA GLY A 25 -2.09 -8.98 -24.73
C GLY A 25 -0.80 -8.30 -24.27
N ASP A 26 0.00 -7.80 -25.22
CA ASP A 26 1.22 -6.99 -25.00
C ASP A 26 0.98 -5.58 -24.43
N GLY A 27 -0.07 -5.36 -23.62
CA GLY A 27 -0.42 -4.05 -23.08
C GLY A 27 -0.62 -4.08 -21.56
N THR A 28 -0.27 -2.97 -20.90
CA THR A 28 -0.58 -2.74 -19.48
C THR A 28 -2.08 -2.99 -19.23
N PRO A 29 -2.46 -3.84 -18.25
CA PRO A 29 -3.85 -4.00 -17.87
C PRO A 29 -4.52 -2.66 -17.57
N LYS A 30 -5.78 -2.50 -17.98
CA LYS A 30 -6.56 -1.33 -17.58
C LYS A 30 -6.78 -1.35 -16.08
N LEU A 31 -6.70 -0.18 -15.45
CA LEU A 31 -6.85 -0.02 -13.99
C LEU A 31 -8.14 -0.64 -13.46
N GLU A 32 -9.28 -0.40 -14.11
CA GLU A 32 -10.58 -0.99 -13.72
C GLU A 32 -10.57 -2.53 -13.76
N ASP A 33 -9.97 -3.12 -14.79
CA ASP A 33 -9.89 -4.59 -14.92
C ASP A 33 -8.93 -5.20 -13.87
N ALA A 34 -7.84 -4.50 -13.55
CA ALA A 34 -6.87 -4.92 -12.53
C ALA A 34 -7.50 -4.84 -11.13
N LEU A 35 -8.13 -3.71 -10.78
CA LEU A 35 -8.84 -3.51 -9.52
C LEU A 35 -9.88 -4.60 -9.25
N LYS A 36 -10.75 -4.87 -10.22
CA LYS A 36 -11.80 -5.88 -10.07
C LYS A 36 -11.22 -7.28 -9.81
N LYS A 37 -10.14 -7.64 -10.51
CA LYS A 37 -9.46 -8.93 -10.32
C LYS A 37 -8.79 -9.01 -8.97
N THR A 38 -8.05 -7.98 -8.56
CA THR A 38 -7.34 -7.97 -7.28
C THR A 38 -8.33 -7.94 -6.11
N ALA A 39 -9.41 -7.17 -6.18
CA ALA A 39 -10.49 -7.21 -5.19
C ALA A 39 -11.10 -8.62 -5.06
N SER A 40 -11.34 -9.29 -6.19
CA SER A 40 -11.88 -10.66 -6.21
C SER A 40 -10.87 -11.68 -5.66
N TYR A 41 -9.58 -11.49 -5.92
CA TYR A 41 -8.50 -12.31 -5.37
C TYR A 41 -8.45 -12.15 -3.86
N GLU A 42 -8.38 -10.92 -3.38
CA GLU A 42 -8.24 -10.61 -1.95
C GLU A 42 -9.42 -11.07 -1.11
N MET A 43 -10.66 -10.87 -1.56
CA MET A 43 -11.84 -11.40 -0.83
C MET A 43 -11.83 -12.93 -0.72
N LYS A 44 -11.19 -13.63 -1.66
CA LYS A 44 -11.07 -15.09 -1.67
C LYS A 44 -9.89 -15.58 -0.81
N THR A 45 -8.82 -14.79 -0.68
CA THR A 45 -7.64 -15.17 0.11
C THR A 45 -7.74 -14.70 1.57
N VAL A 46 -8.43 -13.60 1.81
CA VAL A 46 -8.66 -12.98 3.12
C VAL A 46 -10.15 -13.08 3.47
N GLU A 47 -10.66 -14.31 3.60
CA GLU A 47 -12.09 -14.57 3.83
C GLU A 47 -12.59 -14.15 5.24
N ASP A 48 -11.66 -14.06 6.20
CA ASP A 48 -11.89 -13.72 7.61
C ASP A 48 -10.90 -12.61 8.03
N PRO A 49 -11.13 -11.36 7.60
CA PRO A 49 -10.22 -10.25 7.88
C PRO A 49 -10.12 -10.01 9.39
N ALA A 50 -8.90 -9.94 9.90
CA ALA A 50 -8.55 -9.71 11.29
C ALA A 50 -7.62 -8.50 11.42
N SER A 51 -7.56 -7.92 12.62
CA SER A 51 -6.50 -6.98 12.95
C SER A 51 -5.23 -7.79 13.20
N ASP A 52 -4.33 -7.82 12.22
CA ASP A 52 -2.92 -8.21 12.32
C ASP A 52 -2.16 -7.67 11.09
N ALA A 53 -0.83 -7.72 11.08
CA ALA A 53 0.02 -7.10 10.06
C ALA A 53 -0.18 -7.64 8.62
N LEU A 54 -0.71 -8.86 8.45
CA LEU A 54 -1.05 -9.48 7.16
C LEU A 54 -2.55 -9.87 7.10
N GLY A 55 -3.32 -9.47 8.10
CA GLY A 55 -4.60 -10.09 8.46
C GLY A 55 -5.80 -9.47 7.80
N GLY A 56 -5.61 -8.42 7.00
CA GLY A 56 -6.67 -7.83 6.19
C GLY A 56 -6.96 -6.37 6.45
N GLU A 57 -6.22 -5.65 7.29
CA GLU A 57 -6.42 -4.20 7.47
C GLU A 57 -6.21 -3.44 6.15
N TRP A 58 -5.13 -3.76 5.41
CA TRP A 58 -4.85 -3.25 4.08
C TRP A 58 -5.95 -3.62 3.08
N THR A 59 -6.32 -4.90 3.05
CA THR A 59 -7.41 -5.42 2.22
C THR A 59 -8.73 -4.71 2.50
N VAL A 60 -9.09 -4.53 3.78
CA VAL A 60 -10.32 -3.87 4.23
C VAL A 60 -10.32 -2.41 3.78
N MET A 61 -9.23 -1.68 3.99
CA MET A 61 -9.10 -0.30 3.52
C MET A 61 -9.25 -0.24 2.00
N ALA A 62 -8.50 -1.04 1.25
CA ALA A 62 -8.56 -1.03 -0.21
C ALA A 62 -9.96 -1.38 -0.74
N LEU A 63 -10.62 -2.42 -0.20
CA LEU A 63 -12.00 -2.78 -0.55
C LEU A 63 -12.99 -1.65 -0.21
N ALA A 64 -12.85 -1.04 0.98
CA ALA A 64 -13.71 0.06 1.39
C ALA A 64 -13.53 1.30 0.49
N ARG A 65 -12.32 1.55 0.00
CA ARG A 65 -12.00 2.73 -0.83
C ARG A 65 -12.16 2.52 -2.34
N SER A 66 -12.23 1.27 -2.84
CA SER A 66 -12.15 0.93 -4.29
C SER A 66 -13.41 1.18 -5.12
N GLY A 67 -14.59 1.27 -4.50
CA GLY A 67 -15.87 1.22 -5.20
C GLY A 67 -16.30 -0.16 -5.72
N GLU A 68 -15.46 -1.19 -5.60
CA GLU A 68 -15.81 -2.57 -5.99
C GLU A 68 -16.92 -3.17 -5.11
N GLU A 69 -17.64 -4.15 -5.64
CA GLU A 69 -18.61 -4.94 -4.88
C GLU A 69 -17.89 -5.79 -3.84
N VAL A 70 -18.42 -5.80 -2.62
CA VAL A 70 -17.84 -6.54 -1.47
C VAL A 70 -18.90 -7.47 -0.90
N ASP A 71 -18.49 -8.67 -0.50
CA ASP A 71 -19.39 -9.66 0.09
C ASP A 71 -20.18 -9.11 1.28
N GLU A 72 -21.44 -9.51 1.37
CA GLU A 72 -22.32 -9.12 2.48
C GLU A 72 -21.68 -9.55 3.81
N ASN A 73 -21.57 -8.61 4.74
CA ASN A 73 -20.93 -8.75 6.06
C ASN A 73 -19.39 -8.78 6.09
N TYR A 74 -18.65 -8.64 4.98
CA TYR A 74 -17.19 -8.66 5.02
C TYR A 74 -16.59 -7.67 6.03
N PHE A 75 -17.04 -6.41 5.99
CA PHE A 75 -16.58 -5.37 6.93
C PHE A 75 -17.09 -5.58 8.36
N GLU A 76 -18.28 -6.19 8.54
CA GLU A 76 -18.77 -6.51 9.88
C GLU A 76 -17.99 -7.68 10.50
N LYS A 77 -17.51 -8.65 9.69
CA LYS A 77 -16.57 -9.68 10.16
C LYS A 77 -15.30 -9.03 10.68
N TYR A 78 -14.70 -8.11 9.91
CA TYR A 78 -13.52 -7.37 10.36
C TYR A 78 -13.79 -6.65 11.70
N ARG A 79 -14.86 -5.82 11.77
CA ARG A 79 -15.24 -5.13 13.01
C ARG A 79 -15.39 -6.10 14.19
N ALA A 80 -16.07 -7.22 13.99
CA ALA A 80 -16.27 -8.24 15.02
C ALA A 80 -14.97 -8.92 15.45
N ASN A 81 -14.04 -9.15 14.51
CA ASN A 81 -12.72 -9.70 14.82
C ASN A 81 -11.85 -8.72 15.59
N VAL A 82 -11.89 -7.42 15.26
CA VAL A 82 -11.25 -6.37 16.08
C VAL A 82 -11.87 -6.35 17.48
N GLU A 83 -13.20 -6.30 17.59
CA GLU A 83 -13.90 -6.32 18.89
C GLU A 83 -13.51 -7.53 19.73
N LYS A 84 -13.44 -8.71 19.12
CA LYS A 84 -12.99 -9.93 19.79
C LYS A 84 -11.56 -9.81 20.28
N ARG A 85 -10.61 -9.40 19.42
CA ARG A 85 -9.19 -9.23 19.79
C ARG A 85 -9.05 -8.26 20.95
N VAL A 86 -9.68 -7.09 20.86
CA VAL A 86 -9.61 -6.04 21.86
C VAL A 86 -10.18 -6.51 23.21
N LYS A 87 -11.30 -7.24 23.21
CA LYS A 87 -11.85 -7.84 24.44
C LYS A 87 -10.95 -8.91 25.06
N GLU A 88 -10.38 -9.79 24.23
CA GLU A 88 -9.46 -10.84 24.67
C GLU A 88 -8.14 -10.28 25.22
N GLN A 89 -7.74 -9.09 24.75
CA GLN A 89 -6.50 -8.40 25.15
C GLN A 89 -6.74 -7.23 26.10
N GLU A 90 -7.94 -7.11 26.68
CA GLU A 90 -8.30 -6.05 27.64
C GLU A 90 -7.99 -4.62 27.13
N GLY A 91 -8.18 -4.37 25.84
CA GLY A 91 -7.91 -3.08 25.20
C GLY A 91 -6.51 -2.93 24.59
N VAL A 92 -5.59 -3.85 24.85
CA VAL A 92 -4.18 -3.72 24.48
C VAL A 92 -3.87 -4.48 23.18
N LEU A 93 -3.90 -3.79 22.03
CA LEU A 93 -3.52 -4.40 20.75
C LEU A 93 -2.01 -4.70 20.68
N SER A 94 -1.20 -3.84 21.28
CA SER A 94 0.25 -4.04 21.38
C SER A 94 0.85 -3.20 22.51
N GLU A 95 1.89 -3.75 23.15
CA GLU A 95 2.69 -3.05 24.16
C GLU A 95 3.82 -2.23 23.53
N ASN A 96 4.20 -2.51 22.28
CA ASN A 96 5.40 -1.94 21.66
C ASN A 96 5.28 -1.61 20.17
N ARG A 97 4.17 -1.96 19.51
CA ARG A 97 3.90 -1.67 18.10
C ARG A 97 2.64 -0.82 17.97
N TYR A 98 2.77 0.49 18.15
CA TYR A 98 1.61 1.38 18.10
C TYR A 98 1.04 1.53 16.69
N THR A 99 1.81 1.15 15.66
CA THR A 99 1.29 1.02 14.30
C THR A 99 0.17 -0.02 14.19
N GLU A 100 0.05 -0.97 15.14
CA GLU A 100 -1.12 -1.86 15.23
C GLU A 100 -2.40 -1.09 15.57
N TYR A 101 -2.34 -0.12 16.49
CA TYR A 101 -3.48 0.75 16.78
C TYR A 101 -3.82 1.62 15.58
N SER A 102 -2.81 2.30 15.00
CA SER A 102 -3.02 3.17 13.84
C SER A 102 -3.67 2.45 12.66
N ARG A 103 -3.19 1.25 12.29
CA ARG A 103 -3.78 0.50 11.18
C ARG A 103 -5.20 0.02 11.48
N ALA A 104 -5.48 -0.41 12.71
CA ALA A 104 -6.84 -0.77 13.12
C ALA A 104 -7.80 0.43 13.07
N VAL A 105 -7.34 1.60 13.55
CA VAL A 105 -8.09 2.87 13.48
C VAL A 105 -8.38 3.24 12.03
N LEU A 106 -7.37 3.24 11.16
CA LEU A 106 -7.54 3.51 9.73
C LEU A 106 -8.52 2.54 9.08
N ALA A 107 -8.38 1.24 9.31
CA ALA A 107 -9.28 0.25 8.73
C ALA A 107 -10.73 0.42 9.22
N LEU A 108 -10.96 0.68 10.51
CA LEU A 108 -12.30 0.97 11.05
C LEU A 108 -12.92 2.24 10.49
N LYS A 109 -12.16 3.36 10.45
CA LYS A 109 -12.61 4.63 9.87
C LYS A 109 -12.96 4.45 8.38
N SER A 110 -12.21 3.64 7.64
CA SER A 110 -12.46 3.39 6.21
C SER A 110 -13.83 2.74 5.93
N ILE A 111 -14.36 1.98 6.89
CA ILE A 111 -15.66 1.31 6.85
C ILE A 111 -16.72 2.01 7.71
N GLY A 112 -16.48 3.28 8.10
CA GLY A 112 -17.43 4.10 8.86
C GLY A 112 -17.69 3.62 10.29
N LYS A 113 -16.74 2.91 10.92
CA LYS A 113 -16.83 2.46 12.30
C LYS A 113 -15.99 3.35 13.22
N ASP A 114 -16.57 3.68 14.36
CA ASP A 114 -15.94 4.51 15.40
C ASP A 114 -14.90 3.69 16.18
N PRO A 115 -13.61 4.03 16.14
CA PRO A 115 -12.56 3.34 16.88
C PRO A 115 -12.55 3.64 18.38
N THR A 116 -13.31 4.64 18.84
CA THR A 116 -13.37 5.04 20.25
C THR A 116 -14.32 4.16 21.09
N ASP A 117 -15.16 3.35 20.43
CA ASP A 117 -16.00 2.34 21.08
C ASP A 117 -16.05 1.02 20.29
N ILE A 118 -14.97 0.23 20.43
CA ILE A 118 -14.89 -1.13 19.91
C ILE A 118 -14.88 -2.11 21.07
N GLY A 119 -16.07 -2.65 21.37
CA GLY A 119 -16.23 -3.60 22.46
C GLY A 119 -16.10 -2.97 23.85
N GLY A 120 -16.34 -1.67 23.98
CA GLY A 120 -16.17 -0.89 25.21
C GLY A 120 -14.75 -0.34 25.43
N TYR A 121 -13.89 -0.38 24.40
CA TYR A 121 -12.54 0.15 24.44
C TYR A 121 -12.33 1.18 23.34
N ASP A 122 -11.56 2.20 23.69
CA ASP A 122 -11.08 3.22 22.77
C ASP A 122 -9.68 2.82 22.30
N ILE A 123 -9.57 2.37 21.04
CA ILE A 123 -8.30 1.94 20.45
C ILE A 123 -7.55 3.07 19.75
N GLU A 124 -8.15 4.26 19.65
CA GLU A 124 -7.49 5.46 19.14
C GLU A 124 -6.71 6.17 20.26
N LYS A 125 -7.23 6.16 21.49
CA LYS A 125 -6.60 6.77 22.65
C LYS A 125 -5.11 6.46 22.88
N PRO A 126 -4.59 5.24 22.64
CA PRO A 126 -3.15 4.98 22.75
C PRO A 126 -2.29 5.87 21.85
N LEU A 127 -2.84 6.42 20.75
CA LEU A 127 -2.14 7.34 19.86
C LEU A 127 -1.96 8.75 20.46
N GLU A 128 -2.64 9.07 21.57
CA GLU A 128 -2.41 10.31 22.33
C GLU A 128 -1.08 10.30 23.10
N ASP A 129 -0.51 9.12 23.37
CA ASP A 129 0.79 8.99 24.02
C ASP A 129 1.94 9.17 23.02
N PHE A 130 2.18 10.44 22.69
CA PHE A 130 3.22 10.86 21.76
C PHE A 130 4.58 10.21 22.05
N ASP A 131 5.05 10.25 23.31
CA ASP A 131 6.40 9.80 23.66
C ASP A 131 6.55 8.29 23.42
N THR A 132 5.50 7.52 23.72
CA THR A 132 5.52 6.07 23.46
C THR A 132 5.39 5.76 21.98
N VAL A 133 4.56 6.49 21.22
CA VAL A 133 4.42 6.31 19.77
C VAL A 133 5.75 6.58 19.06
N VAL A 134 6.38 7.73 19.30
CA VAL A 134 7.62 8.12 18.62
C VAL A 134 8.84 7.31 19.07
N SER A 135 8.75 6.55 20.17
CA SER A 135 9.80 5.60 20.57
C SER A 135 10.05 4.50 19.52
N GLN A 136 9.10 4.27 18.60
CA GLN A 136 9.26 3.39 17.44
C GLN A 136 9.93 4.08 16.25
N GLY A 137 10.33 5.33 16.40
CA GLY A 137 10.89 6.16 15.34
C GLY A 137 9.81 6.77 14.43
N LEU A 138 10.27 7.30 13.30
CA LEU A 138 9.46 8.05 12.34
C LEU A 138 8.21 7.29 11.89
N ASN A 139 8.32 5.98 11.65
CA ASN A 139 7.19 5.16 11.20
C ASN A 139 6.00 5.19 12.19
N GLY A 140 6.27 5.19 13.50
CA GLY A 140 5.21 5.30 14.50
C GLY A 140 4.45 6.62 14.40
N ALA A 141 5.17 7.73 14.24
CA ALA A 141 4.61 9.07 14.11
C ALA A 141 3.76 9.22 12.84
N ILE A 142 4.27 8.75 11.69
CA ILE A 142 3.56 8.79 10.39
C ILE A 142 2.20 8.12 10.50
N TYR A 143 2.17 6.88 11.00
CA TYR A 143 0.93 6.11 11.15
C TYR A 143 -0.04 6.75 12.15
N ALA A 144 0.47 7.27 13.27
CA ALA A 144 -0.37 7.93 14.26
C ALA A 144 -1.03 9.19 13.70
N LEU A 145 -0.26 10.07 13.06
CA LEU A 145 -0.79 11.30 12.47
C LEU A 145 -1.78 11.02 11.34
N MET A 146 -1.51 10.03 10.50
CA MET A 146 -2.47 9.57 9.49
C MET A 146 -3.79 9.10 10.12
N ALA A 147 -3.72 8.27 11.17
CA ALA A 147 -4.90 7.72 11.84
C ALA A 147 -5.75 8.80 12.53
N LEU A 148 -5.10 9.74 13.22
CA LEU A 148 -5.76 10.86 13.91
C LEU A 148 -6.47 11.79 12.92
N ASN A 149 -5.90 12.01 11.73
CA ASN A 149 -6.50 12.87 10.72
C ASN A 149 -7.55 12.18 9.83
N ALA A 150 -7.64 10.85 9.82
CA ALA A 150 -8.29 10.12 8.73
C ALA A 150 -9.79 10.44 8.51
N ASP A 151 -10.58 10.70 9.54
CA ASP A 151 -12.03 10.92 9.42
C ASP A 151 -12.45 12.39 9.43
N ASN A 152 -11.55 13.30 9.82
CA ASN A 152 -11.81 14.75 9.79
C ASN A 152 -10.52 15.59 9.80
N PRO A 153 -9.71 15.53 8.73
CA PRO A 153 -8.41 16.20 8.69
C PRO A 153 -8.53 17.71 8.89
N ASP A 154 -9.57 18.35 8.33
CA ASP A 154 -9.79 19.79 8.47
C ASP A 154 -10.05 20.24 9.91
N ALA A 155 -10.64 19.38 10.75
CA ALA A 155 -10.86 19.69 12.16
C ALA A 155 -9.68 19.32 13.05
N ASN A 156 -8.94 18.28 12.67
CA ASN A 156 -7.91 17.67 13.53
C ASN A 156 -6.52 18.25 13.29
N LYS A 157 -6.19 18.66 12.05
CA LYS A 157 -4.84 19.06 11.67
C LYS A 157 -4.25 20.22 12.49
N ASP A 158 -5.09 21.12 12.99
CA ASP A 158 -4.67 22.26 13.82
C ASP A 158 -4.62 21.92 15.34
N GLY A 159 -4.88 20.66 15.71
CA GLY A 159 -4.84 20.18 17.08
C GLY A 159 -3.42 20.15 17.65
N GLU A 160 -3.29 20.33 18.98
CA GLU A 160 -1.98 20.39 19.64
C GLU A 160 -1.19 19.08 19.47
N LEU A 161 -1.87 17.94 19.48
CA LEU A 161 -1.22 16.63 19.33
C LEU A 161 -0.80 16.38 17.88
N GLU A 162 -1.67 16.70 16.93
CA GLU A 162 -1.45 16.55 15.49
C GLU A 162 -0.27 17.41 15.03
N GLN A 163 -0.23 18.68 15.46
CA GLN A 163 0.90 19.59 15.21
C GLN A 163 2.19 19.06 15.86
N LYS A 164 2.12 18.50 17.07
CA LYS A 164 3.28 17.89 17.72
C LYS A 164 3.84 16.70 16.92
N TYR A 165 2.99 15.87 16.32
CA TYR A 165 3.42 14.81 15.40
C TYR A 165 3.95 15.36 14.09
N LEU A 166 3.29 16.37 13.50
CA LEU A 166 3.74 17.02 12.27
C LEU A 166 5.15 17.59 12.42
N ASP A 167 5.39 18.37 13.48
CA ASP A 167 6.70 18.95 13.80
C ASP A 167 7.76 17.84 13.89
N TYR A 168 7.48 16.79 14.65
CA TYR A 168 8.39 15.65 14.78
C TYR A 168 8.70 14.97 13.45
N ILE A 169 7.71 14.84 12.56
CA ILE A 169 7.88 14.21 11.25
C ILE A 169 8.72 15.10 10.34
N VAL A 170 8.38 16.39 10.22
CA VAL A 170 9.10 17.35 9.36
C VAL A 170 10.56 17.52 9.80
N GLU A 171 10.84 17.52 11.11
CA GLU A 171 12.21 17.58 11.64
C GLU A 171 13.09 16.37 11.24
N LYS A 172 12.50 15.28 10.72
CA LYS A 172 13.21 14.07 10.28
C LYS A 172 13.62 14.10 8.81
N GLU A 173 13.25 15.15 8.08
CA GLU A 173 13.69 15.37 6.69
C GLU A 173 15.23 15.30 6.61
N LYS A 174 15.74 14.56 5.63
CA LYS A 174 17.16 14.43 5.35
C LYS A 174 17.63 15.47 4.34
N ASP A 175 18.94 15.66 4.22
CA ASP A 175 19.53 16.65 3.30
C ASP A 175 19.17 16.39 1.82
N ASP A 176 18.82 15.16 1.46
CA ASP A 176 18.37 14.77 0.12
C ASP A 176 16.85 14.93 -0.10
N GLY A 177 16.12 15.48 0.89
CA GLY A 177 14.67 15.66 0.86
C GLY A 177 13.87 14.40 1.19
N GLY A 178 14.55 13.27 1.42
CA GLY A 178 13.92 12.01 1.78
C GLY A 178 13.78 11.83 3.29
N PHE A 179 13.17 10.71 3.66
CA PHE A 179 12.95 10.26 5.03
C PHE A 179 13.41 8.82 5.19
N SER A 180 13.87 8.42 6.37
CA SER A 180 14.28 7.05 6.60
C SER A 180 13.81 6.47 7.92
N LEU A 181 13.65 5.14 7.94
CA LEU A 181 13.30 4.40 9.15
C LEU A 181 14.42 4.44 10.20
N ASP A 182 15.69 4.46 9.77
CA ASP A 182 16.83 4.63 10.67
C ASP A 182 17.11 6.13 10.85
N ASP A 183 16.89 6.62 12.06
CA ASP A 183 17.19 8.00 12.44
C ASP A 183 18.65 8.39 12.14
N ASN A 184 19.58 7.43 12.15
CA ASN A 184 21.00 7.65 11.87
C ASN A 184 21.36 7.56 10.38
N ALA A 185 20.42 7.20 9.50
CA ALA A 185 20.67 7.19 8.07
C ALA A 185 20.96 8.62 7.59
N THR A 186 21.96 8.75 6.71
CA THR A 186 22.30 10.01 6.07
C THR A 186 21.27 10.38 5.00
N ASN A 187 20.74 9.37 4.31
CA ASN A 187 19.89 9.52 3.14
C ASN A 187 18.50 8.97 3.42
N GLY A 188 17.51 9.45 2.67
CA GLY A 188 16.16 8.88 2.67
C GLY A 188 16.10 7.47 2.08
N ASP A 189 15.01 6.77 2.37
CA ASP A 189 14.56 5.58 1.65
C ASP A 189 13.19 5.81 1.02
N VAL A 190 12.92 5.10 -0.08
CA VAL A 190 11.74 5.32 -0.92
C VAL A 190 10.44 5.09 -0.15
N ASP A 191 10.38 4.00 0.63
CA ASP A 191 9.16 3.58 1.31
C ASP A 191 8.78 4.61 2.40
N LEU A 192 9.72 5.00 3.26
CA LEU A 192 9.44 5.96 4.32
C LEU A 192 9.22 7.36 3.79
N THR A 193 9.90 7.76 2.72
CA THR A 193 9.64 9.05 2.07
C THR A 193 8.22 9.07 1.53
N ALA A 194 7.82 8.05 0.76
CA ALA A 194 6.48 7.97 0.20
C ALA A 194 5.40 7.92 1.30
N MET A 195 5.57 7.13 2.35
CA MET A 195 4.63 7.08 3.47
C MET A 195 4.55 8.42 4.22
N THR A 196 5.65 9.15 4.34
CA THR A 196 5.65 10.50 4.92
C THR A 196 4.80 11.45 4.08
N LEU A 197 4.97 11.45 2.75
CA LEU A 197 4.16 12.30 1.87
C LEU A 197 2.66 12.01 1.95
N GLN A 198 2.28 10.74 2.10
CA GLN A 198 0.88 10.35 2.31
C GLN A 198 0.30 10.97 3.59
N CYS A 199 1.12 11.05 4.64
CA CYS A 199 0.76 11.62 5.93
C CYS A 199 0.66 13.16 5.92
N LEU A 200 1.47 13.82 5.09
CA LEU A 200 1.52 15.29 4.98
C LEU A 200 0.40 15.89 4.11
N GLU A 201 -0.40 15.07 3.42
CA GLU A 201 -1.45 15.53 2.50
C GLU A 201 -2.43 16.57 3.11
N PRO A 202 -2.93 16.44 4.35
CA PRO A 202 -3.81 17.44 4.98
C PRO A 202 -3.21 18.84 5.16
N TYR A 203 -1.88 18.91 5.14
CA TYR A 203 -1.06 20.09 5.44
C TYR A 203 -0.42 20.71 4.19
N GLN A 204 -0.71 20.18 2.99
CA GLN A 204 -0.04 20.56 1.75
C GLN A 204 -0.18 22.04 1.34
N ASP A 205 -1.14 22.77 1.91
CA ASP A 205 -1.34 24.21 1.71
C ASP A 205 -0.48 25.08 2.63
N GLU A 206 0.17 24.51 3.63
CA GLU A 206 1.13 25.20 4.50
C GLU A 206 2.47 25.31 3.79
N ASN A 207 3.02 26.52 3.65
CA ASN A 207 4.19 26.75 2.80
C ASN A 207 5.41 25.88 3.17
N ASP A 208 5.65 25.70 4.48
CA ASP A 208 6.81 24.95 4.96
C ASP A 208 6.62 23.44 4.70
N VAL A 209 5.41 22.92 4.92
CA VAL A 209 5.09 21.51 4.62
C VAL A 209 5.05 21.27 3.11
N LYS A 210 4.57 22.24 2.32
CA LYS A 210 4.58 22.17 0.87
C LYS A 210 6.01 22.03 0.33
N GLU A 211 6.97 22.77 0.90
CA GLU A 211 8.39 22.66 0.51
C GLU A 211 8.94 21.25 0.79
N VAL A 212 8.60 20.68 1.96
CA VAL A 212 8.95 19.29 2.32
C VAL A 212 8.34 18.29 1.34
N ILE A 213 7.06 18.46 0.98
CA ILE A 213 6.39 17.61 -0.01
C ILE A 213 7.08 17.70 -1.37
N ASP A 214 7.35 18.90 -1.86
CA ASP A 214 7.98 19.11 -3.16
C ASP A 214 9.36 18.44 -3.24
N LYS A 215 10.17 18.54 -2.17
CA LYS A 215 11.47 17.87 -2.06
C LYS A 215 11.35 16.35 -2.00
N GLY A 216 10.40 15.83 -1.22
CA GLY A 216 10.17 14.39 -1.15
C GLY A 216 9.71 13.80 -2.49
N VAL A 217 8.88 14.52 -3.25
CA VAL A 217 8.50 14.10 -4.62
C VAL A 217 9.73 14.08 -5.54
N GLU A 218 10.60 15.08 -5.45
CA GLU A 218 11.83 15.11 -6.25
C GLU A 218 12.78 13.97 -5.85
N PHE A 219 12.95 13.70 -4.55
CA PHE A 219 13.70 12.56 -4.05
C PHE A 219 13.21 11.24 -4.66
N LEU A 220 11.88 11.03 -4.69
CA LEU A 220 11.29 9.83 -5.29
C LEU A 220 11.58 9.75 -6.79
N ALA A 221 11.49 10.86 -7.51
CA ALA A 221 11.82 10.89 -8.95
C ALA A 221 13.31 10.60 -9.22
N ASP A 222 14.21 11.21 -8.47
CA ASP A 222 15.66 11.07 -8.60
C ASP A 222 16.15 9.66 -8.21
N THR A 223 15.44 9.00 -7.30
CA THR A 223 15.76 7.63 -6.84
C THR A 223 15.22 6.55 -7.78
N GLN A 224 14.30 6.87 -8.70
CA GLN A 224 13.72 5.91 -9.63
C GLN A 224 14.77 5.40 -10.63
N ASP A 225 14.92 4.09 -10.70
CA ASP A 225 15.85 3.43 -11.63
C ASP A 225 15.45 3.62 -13.10
N ASP A 226 16.39 3.42 -14.02
CA ASP A 226 16.18 3.54 -15.47
C ASP A 226 15.05 2.64 -16.03
N ASP A 227 14.70 1.55 -15.35
CA ASP A 227 13.60 0.65 -15.72
C ASP A 227 12.26 1.00 -15.05
N GLY A 228 12.21 2.12 -14.32
CA GLY A 228 11.02 2.66 -13.68
C GLY A 228 10.75 2.11 -12.28
N GLY A 229 11.56 1.17 -11.77
CA GLY A 229 11.44 0.60 -10.43
C GLY A 229 12.30 1.33 -9.39
N TYR A 230 12.38 0.75 -8.19
CA TYR A 230 13.21 1.24 -7.08
C TYR A 230 14.04 0.10 -6.51
N THR A 231 15.37 0.25 -6.47
CA THR A 231 16.25 -0.74 -5.84
C THR A 231 16.47 -0.41 -4.37
N ALA A 232 15.99 -1.29 -3.49
CA ALA A 232 16.28 -1.25 -2.05
C ALA A 232 16.89 -2.57 -1.60
N TYR A 233 17.94 -2.52 -0.78
CA TYR A 233 18.62 -3.71 -0.24
C TYR A 233 19.00 -4.79 -1.27
N GLY A 234 19.24 -4.40 -2.52
CA GLY A 234 19.65 -5.28 -3.62
C GLY A 234 18.51 -5.93 -4.41
N ALA A 235 17.26 -5.57 -4.16
CA ALA A 235 16.10 -6.04 -4.91
C ALA A 235 15.17 -4.89 -5.31
N LYS A 236 14.37 -5.12 -6.36
CA LYS A 236 13.32 -4.20 -6.80
C LYS A 236 11.97 -4.77 -6.42
N SER A 237 11.28 -4.12 -5.50
CA SER A 237 10.00 -4.58 -4.98
C SER A 237 8.84 -3.85 -5.65
N SER A 238 7.69 -4.53 -5.75
CA SER A 238 6.43 -3.90 -6.16
C SER A 238 5.91 -2.90 -5.11
N GLU A 239 6.30 -3.11 -3.86
CA GLU A 239 5.86 -2.38 -2.68
C GLU A 239 6.37 -0.95 -2.69
N SER A 240 7.64 -0.72 -3.05
CA SER A 240 8.18 0.65 -3.15
C SER A 240 7.52 1.46 -4.26
N ILE A 241 7.19 0.82 -5.39
CA ILE A 241 6.38 1.43 -6.45
C ILE A 241 4.98 1.74 -5.92
N SER A 242 4.38 0.80 -5.18
CA SER A 242 3.04 0.96 -4.61
C SER A 242 2.96 2.15 -3.64
N GLN A 243 3.89 2.25 -2.68
CA GLN A 243 3.95 3.39 -1.76
C GLN A 243 4.12 4.71 -2.51
N THR A 244 5.00 4.75 -3.52
CA THR A 244 5.18 5.94 -4.36
C THR A 244 3.89 6.32 -5.07
N VAL A 245 3.18 5.37 -5.68
CA VAL A 245 1.89 5.63 -6.34
C VAL A 245 0.85 6.19 -5.37
N ILE A 246 0.77 5.66 -4.15
CA ILE A 246 -0.15 6.18 -3.12
C ILE A 246 0.24 7.62 -2.74
N ALA A 247 1.54 7.87 -2.52
CA ALA A 247 2.07 9.18 -2.18
C ALA A 247 1.78 10.24 -3.24
N LEU A 248 2.13 9.97 -4.49
CA LEU A 248 1.90 10.89 -5.60
C LEU A 248 0.40 11.18 -5.79
N SER A 249 -0.44 10.15 -5.68
CA SER A 249 -1.89 10.31 -5.74
C SER A 249 -2.43 11.22 -4.62
N ALA A 250 -1.86 11.13 -3.43
CA ALA A 250 -2.23 11.95 -2.28
C ALA A 250 -1.85 13.43 -2.49
N VAL A 251 -0.62 13.69 -2.96
CA VAL A 251 -0.09 15.06 -3.14
C VAL A 251 -0.37 15.65 -4.54
N GLY A 252 -1.30 15.05 -5.29
CA GLY A 252 -1.82 15.63 -6.52
C GLY A 252 -0.98 15.39 -7.79
N VAL A 253 0.02 14.52 -7.74
CA VAL A 253 0.93 14.21 -8.87
C VAL A 253 0.45 12.94 -9.59
N ASP A 254 0.32 13.01 -10.92
CA ASP A 254 -0.07 11.86 -11.72
C ASP A 254 1.12 10.89 -11.86
N CYS A 255 1.00 9.71 -11.25
CA CYS A 255 2.08 8.72 -11.23
C CYS A 255 2.40 8.10 -12.60
N ASN A 256 1.54 8.30 -13.61
CA ASN A 256 1.75 7.76 -14.94
C ASN A 256 2.02 8.82 -16.02
N GLU A 257 1.59 10.06 -15.81
CA GLU A 257 1.74 11.16 -16.77
C GLU A 257 2.81 12.20 -16.40
N ASP A 258 3.23 12.30 -15.14
CA ASP A 258 4.31 13.22 -14.74
C ASP A 258 5.66 12.75 -15.34
N GLU A 259 6.28 13.63 -16.14
CA GLU A 259 7.50 13.32 -16.89
C GLU A 259 8.67 12.87 -16.01
N ARG A 260 8.71 13.29 -14.73
CA ARG A 260 9.75 12.87 -13.78
C ARG A 260 9.72 11.38 -13.49
N PHE A 261 8.53 10.77 -13.55
CA PHE A 261 8.29 9.37 -13.23
C PHE A 261 8.17 8.46 -14.46
N GLN A 262 8.35 9.01 -15.67
CA GLN A 262 8.31 8.25 -16.91
C GLN A 262 9.68 7.73 -17.33
N LYS A 263 9.78 6.41 -17.54
CA LYS A 263 10.95 5.76 -18.17
C LYS A 263 10.51 5.02 -19.42
N ASP A 264 11.15 5.30 -20.56
CA ASP A 264 10.80 4.73 -21.87
C ASP A 264 9.30 4.83 -22.23
N GLY A 265 8.65 5.93 -21.85
CA GLY A 265 7.23 6.18 -22.12
C GLY A 265 6.27 5.36 -21.27
N LYS A 266 6.74 4.80 -20.15
CA LYS A 266 5.95 4.10 -19.14
C LYS A 266 6.07 4.82 -17.80
N GLY A 267 4.95 4.98 -17.11
CA GLY A 267 4.94 5.53 -15.76
C GLY A 267 4.94 4.47 -14.66
N LEU A 268 4.74 4.88 -13.42
CA LEU A 268 4.80 3.97 -12.27
C LEU A 268 3.67 2.92 -12.27
N TYR A 269 2.48 3.27 -12.76
CA TYR A 269 1.39 2.29 -12.88
C TYR A 269 1.75 1.21 -13.90
N ASP A 270 2.31 1.59 -15.05
CA ASP A 270 2.80 0.64 -16.06
C ASP A 270 3.86 -0.30 -15.47
N THR A 271 4.81 0.24 -14.70
CA THR A 271 5.85 -0.55 -14.03
C THR A 271 5.26 -1.48 -12.97
N LEU A 272 4.35 -1.01 -12.13
CA LEU A 272 3.67 -1.82 -11.11
C LEU A 272 2.95 -3.03 -11.73
N MET A 273 2.30 -2.84 -12.88
CA MET A 273 1.59 -3.92 -13.57
C MET A 273 2.49 -5.04 -14.11
N THR A 274 3.81 -4.84 -14.18
CA THR A 274 4.76 -5.93 -14.50
C THR A 274 4.85 -6.99 -13.40
N PHE A 275 4.46 -6.63 -12.17
CA PHE A 275 4.38 -7.53 -11.03
C PHE A 275 3.01 -8.22 -10.91
N CYS A 276 1.98 -7.72 -11.61
CA CYS A 276 0.63 -8.29 -11.61
C CYS A 276 0.61 -9.67 -12.27
N GLN A 277 -0.09 -10.61 -11.65
CA GLN A 277 -0.31 -11.96 -12.15
C GLN A 277 -1.70 -12.13 -12.74
N LYS A 278 -1.92 -13.25 -13.44
CA LYS A 278 -3.17 -13.51 -14.17
C LYS A 278 -4.40 -13.62 -13.28
N ASP A 279 -4.21 -14.02 -12.03
CA ASP A 279 -5.27 -14.20 -11.03
C ASP A 279 -5.59 -12.93 -10.25
N GLY A 280 -4.84 -11.83 -10.46
CA GLY A 280 -5.02 -10.56 -9.75
C GLY A 280 -4.06 -10.36 -8.58
N SER A 281 -3.24 -11.36 -8.24
CA SER A 281 -2.18 -11.22 -7.22
C SER A 281 -0.95 -10.48 -7.76
N PHE A 282 -0.10 -9.99 -6.85
CA PHE A 282 1.17 -9.36 -7.19
C PHE A 282 2.34 -10.14 -6.61
N LYS A 283 3.49 -10.03 -7.26
CA LYS A 283 4.76 -10.60 -6.80
C LYS A 283 5.57 -9.53 -6.08
N HIS A 284 6.29 -9.91 -5.03
CA HIS A 284 7.28 -9.04 -4.39
C HIS A 284 8.39 -8.61 -5.37
N ILE A 285 9.01 -9.58 -6.06
CA ILE A 285 10.03 -9.38 -7.10
C ILE A 285 9.57 -10.01 -8.42
N LEU A 286 10.11 -9.56 -9.56
CA LEU A 286 9.67 -10.02 -10.88
C LEU A 286 9.76 -11.55 -11.09
N ASP A 287 10.80 -12.19 -10.55
CA ASP A 287 11.02 -13.64 -10.63
C ASP A 287 10.39 -14.41 -9.45
N GLY A 288 9.55 -13.76 -8.65
CA GLY A 288 8.87 -14.34 -7.50
C GLY A 288 7.51 -14.98 -7.83
N GLU A 289 6.88 -15.51 -6.79
CA GLU A 289 5.49 -15.99 -6.79
C GLU A 289 4.57 -14.92 -6.17
N SER A 290 3.27 -15.20 -6.08
CA SER A 290 2.33 -14.33 -5.35
C SER A 290 2.81 -14.05 -3.94
N ASP A 291 2.80 -12.77 -3.57
CA ASP A 291 3.12 -12.31 -2.22
C ASP A 291 1.93 -11.51 -1.65
N PRO A 292 1.44 -11.84 -0.44
CA PRO A 292 0.30 -11.15 0.17
C PRO A 292 0.53 -9.65 0.39
N MET A 293 1.70 -9.25 0.89
CA MET A 293 2.01 -7.84 1.16
C MET A 293 2.12 -7.05 -0.15
N ALA A 294 2.79 -7.64 -1.16
CA ALA A 294 2.83 -7.08 -2.50
C ALA A 294 1.42 -6.86 -3.08
N THR A 295 0.53 -7.84 -2.89
CA THR A 295 -0.85 -7.77 -3.39
C THR A 295 -1.66 -6.69 -2.67
N ASP A 296 -1.60 -6.65 -1.34
CA ASP A 296 -2.26 -5.64 -0.52
C ASP A 296 -1.82 -4.22 -0.88
N GLN A 297 -0.50 -3.98 -0.96
CA GLN A 297 0.02 -2.65 -1.27
C GLN A 297 -0.25 -2.23 -2.71
N ALA A 298 -0.11 -3.15 -3.68
CA ALA A 298 -0.47 -2.87 -5.06
C ALA A 298 -1.96 -2.57 -5.20
N PHE A 299 -2.82 -3.25 -4.43
CA PHE A 299 -4.24 -2.95 -4.41
C PHE A 299 -4.52 -1.55 -3.84
N CYS A 300 -3.92 -1.20 -2.71
CA CYS A 300 -4.01 0.16 -2.14
C CYS A 300 -3.54 1.23 -3.13
N ALA A 301 -2.42 0.98 -3.82
CA ALA A 301 -1.87 1.88 -4.85
C ALA A 301 -2.81 2.06 -6.04
N MET A 302 -3.37 0.98 -6.58
CA MET A 302 -4.35 1.07 -7.67
C MET A 302 -5.60 1.83 -7.22
N VAL A 303 -6.07 1.63 -5.99
CA VAL A 303 -7.22 2.36 -5.45
C VAL A 303 -6.88 3.85 -5.28
N ALA A 304 -5.73 4.19 -4.71
CA ALA A 304 -5.27 5.57 -4.57
C ALA A 304 -5.22 6.28 -5.93
N TYR A 305 -4.64 5.63 -6.94
CA TYR A 305 -4.55 6.17 -8.29
C TYR A 305 -5.93 6.33 -8.95
N GLN A 306 -6.83 5.36 -8.78
CA GLN A 306 -8.20 5.47 -9.28
C GLN A 306 -8.96 6.65 -8.64
N ARG A 307 -8.74 6.88 -7.34
CA ARG A 307 -9.35 7.99 -6.60
C ARG A 307 -8.82 9.34 -7.07
N TYR A 308 -7.51 9.44 -7.27
CA TYR A 308 -6.86 10.61 -7.87
C TYR A 308 -7.46 10.92 -9.26
N GLN A 309 -7.51 9.94 -10.16
CA GLN A 309 -8.08 10.12 -11.51
C GLN A 309 -9.55 10.57 -11.48
N ASN A 310 -10.30 10.10 -10.49
CA ASN A 310 -11.71 10.44 -10.30
C ASN A 310 -11.95 11.69 -9.45
N LYS A 311 -10.90 12.38 -8.99
CA LYS A 311 -10.98 13.56 -8.10
C LYS A 311 -11.81 13.30 -6.84
N LYS A 312 -11.65 12.11 -6.26
CA LYS A 312 -12.15 11.78 -4.93
C LYS A 312 -11.08 12.12 -3.88
N ASN A 313 -11.46 12.10 -2.61
CA ASN A 313 -10.51 12.27 -1.50
C ASN A 313 -9.35 11.28 -1.61
N SER A 314 -8.22 11.61 -0.99
CA SER A 314 -7.03 10.75 -0.98
C SER A 314 -7.33 9.37 -0.37
N PHE A 315 -6.38 8.43 -0.43
CA PHE A 315 -6.62 7.07 0.09
C PHE A 315 -6.86 7.05 1.60
N PHE A 316 -6.17 7.94 2.34
CA PHE A 316 -6.23 8.02 3.80
C PHE A 316 -7.11 9.17 4.33
N ASP A 317 -7.64 10.04 3.47
CA ASP A 317 -8.81 10.85 3.79
C ASP A 317 -10.08 10.01 3.64
N MET A 318 -10.65 9.64 4.78
CA MET A 318 -11.80 8.75 4.96
C MET A 318 -13.09 9.52 5.25
N THR A 319 -13.12 10.83 5.03
CA THR A 319 -14.33 11.64 5.20
C THR A 319 -15.45 11.23 4.23
N ASP A 320 -15.12 10.55 3.12
CA ASP A 320 -16.04 9.92 2.16
C ASP A 320 -16.07 8.37 2.27
N HIS A 321 -16.07 7.85 3.50
CA HIS A 321 -16.26 6.43 3.77
C HIS A 321 -17.61 5.89 3.23
N ARG A 322 -17.67 4.57 3.06
CA ARG A 322 -18.86 3.86 2.57
C ARG A 322 -19.95 3.74 3.62
#